data_AF-A0A455UJV7-F1
#
_entry.id   AF-A0A455UJV7-F1
#
_cell.length_a   1.000
_cell.length_b   1.000
_cell.length_c   1.000
_cell.angle_alpha   90.00
_cell.angle_beta   90.00
_cell.angle_gamma   90.00
#
_symmetry.space_group_name_H-M   'P 1'
#
loop_
_entity.id
_entity.type
_entity.pdbx_description
1 polymer ?
#
loop_
_entity_poly.entity_id
_entity_poly.type
_entity_poly.pdbx_seq_one_letter_code
_entity_poly.pdbx_strand_id
1 'polypeptide(L)'
;MRDYDGDIRIEPLSHFPVQRDLVMDMEIFLEHLAAVKPYLIDDNPVKSYDPQAPETYQQSPEQLARYKQFANCINCGLCYSACPQFGLNPEFLGPAALTLAHRYNLDSRDHGKKQRMAELNRH
;
A
#
# COMPACT_ATOMS: atom_id res chain seq x y z
N MET A 1 13.33 25.23 -9.84
CA MET A 1 12.76 26.43 -9.19
C MET A 1 13.65 27.66 -9.38
N ARG A 2 14.98 27.53 -9.34
CA ARG A 2 15.91 28.64 -9.69
C ARG A 2 15.83 29.11 -11.15
N ASP A 3 15.47 28.21 -12.07
CA ASP A 3 15.50 28.49 -13.52
C ASP A 3 14.09 28.51 -14.16
N TYR A 4 13.05 28.83 -13.36
CA TYR A 4 11.68 28.95 -13.88
C TYR A 4 11.34 30.44 -14.04
N ASP A 5 11.15 30.89 -15.27
CA ASP A 5 10.60 32.22 -15.55
C ASP A 5 9.06 32.12 -15.57
N GLY A 6 8.41 32.85 -14.65
CA GLY A 6 6.95 32.90 -14.49
C GLY A 6 6.44 32.45 -13.13
N ASP A 7 5.12 32.49 -12.95
CA ASP A 7 4.47 32.16 -11.68
C ASP A 7 4.30 30.64 -11.50
N ILE A 8 4.61 30.13 -10.31
CA ILE A 8 4.39 28.73 -9.92
C ILE A 8 3.19 28.65 -8.99
N ARG A 9 2.12 27.97 -9.43
CA ARG A 9 0.96 27.65 -8.60
C ARG A 9 1.20 26.34 -7.84
N ILE A 10 1.08 26.38 -6.52
CA ILE A 10 1.19 25.22 -5.63
C ILE A 10 -0.15 25.03 -4.91
N GLU A 11 -0.67 23.81 -4.94
CA GLU A 11 -1.97 23.44 -4.37
C GLU A 11 -1.84 22.14 -3.57
N PRO A 12 -2.75 21.89 -2.62
CA PRO A 12 -2.81 20.60 -1.93
C PRO A 12 -3.09 19.46 -2.90
N LEU A 13 -2.86 18.22 -2.45
CA LEU A 13 -3.21 17.03 -3.23
C LEU A 13 -4.71 17.03 -3.58
N SER A 14 -5.00 16.72 -4.84
CA SER A 14 -6.38 16.55 -5.32
C SER A 14 -7.05 15.37 -4.63
N HIS A 15 -8.38 15.41 -4.61
CA HIS A 15 -9.27 14.34 -4.12
C HIS A 15 -9.24 14.08 -2.61
N PHE A 16 -8.45 14.84 -1.85
CA PHE A 16 -8.49 14.84 -0.39
C PHE A 16 -9.14 16.13 0.13
N PRO A 17 -9.93 16.08 1.21
CA PRO A 17 -10.40 17.28 1.89
C PRO A 17 -9.22 18.13 2.37
N VAL A 18 -9.25 19.44 2.12
CA VAL A 18 -8.21 20.35 2.60
C VAL A 18 -8.53 20.75 4.04
N GLN A 19 -7.60 20.48 4.96
CA GLN A 19 -7.72 20.87 6.36
C GLN A 19 -7.25 22.32 6.56
N ARG A 20 -6.04 22.64 6.09
CA ARG A 20 -5.46 23.99 6.14
C ARG A 20 -4.26 24.13 5.21
N ASP A 21 -4.19 25.22 4.46
CA ASP A 21 -3.08 25.51 3.54
C ASP A 21 -2.80 24.34 2.58
N LEU A 22 -1.63 23.70 2.67
CA LEU A 22 -1.24 22.51 1.89
C LEU A 22 -1.39 21.19 2.66
N VAL A 23 -2.11 21.20 3.79
CA VAL A 23 -2.38 20.01 4.60
C VAL A 23 -3.76 19.48 4.25
N MET A 24 -3.80 18.23 3.82
CA MET A 24 -5.03 17.50 3.52
C MET A 24 -5.36 16.49 4.62
N ASP A 25 -6.62 16.09 4.66
CA ASP A 25 -7.08 14.95 5.43
C ASP A 25 -6.69 13.64 4.72
N MET A 26 -5.91 12.81 5.41
CA MET A 26 -5.38 11.54 4.89
C MET A 26 -6.05 10.33 5.56
N GLU A 27 -7.10 10.53 6.38
CA GLU A 27 -7.73 9.45 7.16
C GLU A 27 -8.22 8.33 6.24
N ILE A 28 -8.99 8.65 5.19
CA ILE A 28 -9.50 7.68 4.22
C ILE A 28 -8.38 6.87 3.54
N PHE A 29 -7.24 7.50 3.26
CA PHE A 29 -6.09 6.82 2.68
C PHE A 29 -5.50 5.79 3.65
N LEU A 30 -5.35 6.15 4.93
CA LEU A 30 -4.84 5.24 5.95
C LEU A 30 -5.82 4.09 6.22
N GLU A 31 -7.13 4.35 6.22
CA GLU A 31 -8.17 3.33 6.34
C GLU A 31 -8.10 2.33 5.18
N HIS A 32 -7.98 2.80 3.95
CA HIS A 32 -7.82 1.93 2.78
C HIS A 32 -6.56 1.07 2.85
N LEU A 33 -5.44 1.62 3.33
CA LEU A 33 -4.22 0.83 3.54
C LEU A 33 -4.41 -0.24 4.63
N ALA A 34 -5.12 0.08 5.72
CA ALA A 34 -5.38 -0.87 6.79
C ALA A 34 -6.35 -1.98 6.36
N ALA A 35 -7.37 -1.64 5.57
CA ALA A 35 -8.39 -2.57 5.09
C ALA A 35 -7.81 -3.76 4.34
N VAL A 36 -6.72 -3.58 3.60
CA VAL A 36 -6.07 -4.65 2.83
C VAL A 36 -5.16 -5.58 3.65
N LYS A 37 -5.20 -5.49 4.98
CA LYS A 37 -4.42 -6.34 5.92
C LYS A 37 -2.92 -6.36 5.55
N PRO A 38 -2.21 -5.22 5.67
CA PRO A 38 -0.87 -5.03 5.16
C PRO A 38 0.22 -5.59 6.10
N TYR A 39 0.08 -6.84 6.50
CA TYR A 39 1.00 -7.58 7.38
C TYR A 39 1.07 -9.04 6.95
N LEU A 40 2.15 -9.76 7.29
CA LEU A 40 2.25 -11.19 6.98
C LEU A 40 1.16 -11.96 7.73
N ILE A 41 0.37 -12.73 6.99
CA ILE A 41 -0.62 -13.66 7.55
C ILE A 41 -0.07 -15.06 7.31
N ASP A 42 0.32 -15.72 8.40
CA ASP A 42 0.89 -17.06 8.37
C ASP A 42 0.13 -17.96 9.35
N ASP A 43 -0.47 -19.02 8.82
CA ASP A 43 -1.23 -19.99 9.60
C ASP A 43 -0.29 -20.93 10.39
N ASN A 44 1.02 -20.96 10.06
CA ASN A 44 2.03 -21.76 10.75
C ASN A 44 3.34 -20.97 10.94
N PRO A 45 3.37 -19.99 11.87
CA PRO A 45 4.55 -19.17 12.10
C PRO A 45 5.76 -20.04 12.45
N VAL A 46 6.93 -19.63 11.97
CA VAL A 46 8.21 -20.25 12.36
C VAL A 46 8.26 -20.32 13.88
N LYS A 47 8.23 -21.55 14.41
CA LYS A 47 8.25 -21.78 15.84
C LYS A 47 9.66 -21.50 16.32
N SER A 48 9.86 -20.34 16.94
CA SER A 48 11.14 -19.87 17.48
C SER A 48 11.78 -20.77 18.54
N TYR A 49 11.13 -21.88 18.91
CA TYR A 49 11.57 -22.81 19.95
C TYR A 49 11.96 -24.20 19.43
N ASP A 50 11.89 -24.46 18.12
CA ASP A 50 12.39 -25.70 17.53
C ASP A 50 13.88 -25.52 17.15
N PRO A 51 14.82 -26.22 17.82
CA PRO A 51 16.26 -26.10 17.51
C PRO A 51 16.65 -26.57 16.11
N GLN A 52 15.77 -27.31 15.43
CA GLN A 52 15.98 -27.80 14.06
C GLN A 52 15.29 -26.92 13.01
N ALA A 53 14.45 -25.96 13.42
CA ALA A 53 13.80 -25.04 12.51
C ALA A 53 14.77 -23.90 12.10
N PRO A 54 14.66 -23.38 10.86
CA PRO A 54 15.37 -22.17 10.47
C PRO A 54 14.98 -21.00 11.37
N GLU A 55 15.94 -20.17 11.79
CA GLU A 55 15.67 -18.97 12.60
C GLU A 55 14.78 -17.93 11.89
N THR A 56 14.74 -17.96 10.55
CA THR A 56 13.99 -17.03 9.71
C THR A 56 13.30 -17.73 8.54
N TYR A 57 12.26 -17.09 8.02
CA TYR A 57 11.61 -17.50 6.77
C TYR A 57 12.63 -17.54 5.63
N GLN A 58 12.73 -18.70 4.99
CA GLN A 58 13.59 -18.86 3.81
C GLN A 58 12.92 -18.22 2.59
N GLN A 59 13.63 -17.31 1.91
CA GLN A 59 13.15 -16.65 0.70
C GLN A 59 14.30 -16.49 -0.30
N SER A 60 14.11 -16.96 -1.54
CA SER A 60 15.10 -16.83 -2.62
C SER A 60 15.10 -15.42 -3.22
N PRO A 61 16.17 -15.00 -3.91
CA PRO A 61 16.21 -13.73 -4.64
C PRO A 61 15.05 -13.59 -5.64
N GLU A 62 14.69 -14.66 -6.35
CA GLU A 62 13.59 -14.69 -7.32
C GLU A 62 12.23 -14.53 -6.63
N GLN A 63 12.05 -15.10 -5.45
CA GLN A 63 10.82 -14.92 -4.66
C GLN A 63 10.68 -13.47 -4.18
N LEU A 64 11.77 -12.87 -3.66
CA LEU A 64 11.80 -11.46 -3.26
C LEU A 64 11.53 -10.53 -4.46
N ALA A 65 12.13 -10.81 -5.62
CA ALA A 65 12.00 -9.99 -6.82
C ALA A 65 10.54 -9.83 -7.29
N ARG A 66 9.67 -10.80 -7.01
CA ARG A 66 8.24 -10.75 -7.37
C ARG A 66 7.51 -9.57 -6.77
N TYR A 67 7.85 -9.15 -5.55
CA TYR A 67 7.12 -8.09 -4.85
C TYR A 67 7.98 -6.88 -4.47
N LYS A 68 9.32 -6.96 -4.58
CA LYS A 68 10.24 -5.91 -4.12
C LYS A 68 9.90 -4.52 -4.66
N GLN A 69 9.51 -4.40 -5.93
CA GLN A 69 9.11 -3.13 -6.52
C GLN A 69 7.90 -2.51 -5.80
N PHE A 70 6.91 -3.32 -5.46
CA PHE A 70 5.67 -2.89 -4.79
C PHE A 70 5.88 -2.56 -3.31
N ALA A 71 6.96 -3.08 -2.69
CA ALA A 71 7.33 -2.78 -1.32
C ALA A 71 7.98 -1.40 -1.13
N ASN A 72 8.33 -0.71 -2.22
CA ASN A 72 8.98 0.61 -2.17
C ASN A 72 7.99 1.79 -2.05
N CYS A 73 6.70 1.52 -1.87
CA CYS A 73 5.71 2.58 -1.66
C CYS A 73 6.03 3.34 -0.35
N ILE A 74 6.11 4.67 -0.44
CA ILE A 74 6.38 5.56 0.71
C ILE A 74 5.10 6.22 1.26
N ASN A 75 3.93 5.75 0.82
CA ASN A 75 2.62 6.25 1.26
C ASN A 75 2.40 7.77 1.05
N CYS A 76 2.94 8.35 -0.03
CA CYS A 76 2.85 9.80 -0.28
C CYS A 76 1.49 10.30 -0.78
N GLY A 77 0.53 9.41 -1.10
CA GLY A 77 -0.79 9.80 -1.59
C GLY A 77 -0.87 10.32 -3.04
N LEU A 78 0.26 10.57 -3.73
CA LEU A 78 0.25 11.14 -5.10
C LEU A 78 -0.55 10.31 -6.10
N CYS A 79 -0.53 8.98 -5.96
CA CYS A 79 -1.30 8.10 -6.84
C CYS A 79 -2.82 8.24 -6.64
N TYR A 80 -3.29 8.61 -5.45
CA TYR A 80 -4.71 8.92 -5.20
C TYR A 80 -5.06 10.25 -5.84
N SER A 81 -4.21 11.27 -5.63
CA SER A 81 -4.37 12.59 -6.26
C SER A 81 -4.35 12.56 -7.79
N ALA A 82 -3.67 11.57 -8.39
CA ALA A 82 -3.61 11.41 -9.84
C ALA A 82 -4.74 10.54 -10.41
N CYS A 83 -5.42 9.74 -9.58
CA CYS A 83 -6.39 8.75 -10.05
C CYS A 83 -7.80 9.36 -10.15
N PRO A 84 -8.36 9.52 -11.36
CA PRO A 84 -9.70 10.08 -11.51
C PRO A 84 -10.78 9.16 -10.93
N GLN A 85 -10.55 7.85 -10.88
CA GLN A 85 -11.53 6.91 -10.32
C GLN A 85 -11.71 7.10 -8.82
N PHE A 86 -10.63 7.39 -8.09
CA PHE A 86 -10.74 7.76 -6.68
C PHE A 86 -11.47 9.10 -6.51
N GLY A 87 -11.20 10.07 -7.39
CA GLY A 87 -11.93 11.34 -7.40
C GLY A 87 -13.43 11.22 -7.68
N LEU A 88 -13.86 10.20 -8.43
CA LEU A 88 -15.26 9.91 -8.73
C LEU A 88 -15.94 9.04 -7.66
N ASN A 89 -15.18 8.13 -7.04
CA ASN A 89 -15.66 7.20 -6.04
C ASN A 89 -14.65 7.08 -4.90
N PRO A 90 -14.86 7.80 -3.78
CA PRO A 90 -14.01 7.71 -2.60
C PRO A 90 -13.98 6.33 -1.94
N GLU A 91 -14.97 5.45 -2.20
CA GLU A 91 -14.97 4.05 -1.71
C GLU A 91 -14.02 3.16 -2.50
N PHE A 92 -13.52 3.62 -3.64
CA PHE A 92 -12.48 2.89 -4.36
C PHE A 92 -11.20 2.87 -3.50
N LEU A 93 -10.79 1.67 -3.08
CA LEU A 93 -9.60 1.47 -2.23
C LEU A 93 -8.38 2.25 -2.72
N GLY A 94 -8.19 2.37 -4.02
CA GLY A 94 -7.16 3.23 -4.60
C GLY A 94 -5.83 2.51 -4.89
N PRO A 95 -4.98 3.13 -5.71
CA PRO A 95 -3.79 2.48 -6.26
C PRO A 95 -2.76 2.04 -5.21
N ALA A 96 -2.54 2.79 -4.13
CA ALA A 96 -1.57 2.38 -3.10
C ALA A 96 -2.07 1.17 -2.30
N ALA A 97 -3.34 1.16 -1.88
CA ALA A 97 -3.92 0.02 -1.16
C ALA A 97 -3.88 -1.25 -2.02
N LEU A 98 -4.24 -1.16 -3.30
CA LEU A 98 -4.15 -2.28 -4.24
C LEU A 98 -2.70 -2.77 -4.42
N THR A 99 -1.74 -1.86 -4.53
CA THR A 99 -0.31 -2.18 -4.64
C THR A 99 0.20 -2.87 -3.37
N LEU A 100 -0.20 -2.37 -2.20
CA LEU A 100 0.20 -2.93 -0.92
C LEU A 100 -0.40 -4.33 -0.69
N ALA A 101 -1.67 -4.53 -1.06
CA ALA A 101 -2.29 -5.85 -1.07
C ALA A 101 -1.54 -6.81 -1.99
N HIS A 102 -1.20 -6.36 -3.20
CA HIS A 102 -0.47 -7.16 -4.19
C HIS A 102 0.93 -7.53 -3.70
N ARG A 103 1.62 -6.58 -3.03
CA ARG A 103 2.92 -6.81 -2.40
C ARG A 103 2.89 -7.97 -1.40
N TYR A 104 1.83 -8.10 -0.61
CA TYR A 104 1.70 -9.22 0.32
C TYR A 104 1.24 -10.50 -0.38
N ASN A 105 0.31 -10.41 -1.33
CA ASN A 105 -0.17 -11.57 -2.08
C ASN A 105 0.90 -12.26 -2.93
N LEU A 106 1.99 -11.56 -3.28
CA LEU A 106 3.14 -12.11 -4.00
C LEU A 106 4.30 -12.54 -3.09
N ASP A 107 4.23 -12.25 -1.79
CA ASP A 107 5.26 -12.66 -0.83
C ASP A 107 5.15 -14.16 -0.55
N SER A 108 6.22 -14.92 -0.79
CA SER A 108 6.22 -16.37 -0.59
C SER A 108 6.00 -16.80 0.86
N ARG A 109 6.09 -15.86 1.80
CA ARG A 109 5.91 -16.07 3.24
C ARG A 109 4.48 -15.84 3.70
N ASP A 110 3.62 -15.30 2.84
CA ASP A 110 2.25 -14.92 3.17
C ASP A 110 1.23 -15.95 2.65
N HIS A 111 0.30 -16.34 3.53
CA HIS A 111 -0.79 -17.26 3.26
C HIS A 111 -2.18 -16.57 3.30
N GLY A 112 -2.20 -15.24 3.44
CA GLY A 112 -3.39 -14.41 3.64
C GLY A 112 -4.16 -14.01 2.39
N LYS A 113 -3.76 -14.46 1.19
CA LYS A 113 -4.34 -13.99 -0.08
C LYS A 113 -5.88 -14.07 -0.11
N LYS A 114 -6.47 -15.16 0.35
CA LYS A 114 -7.94 -15.32 0.39
C LYS A 114 -8.61 -14.24 1.23
N GLN A 115 -8.01 -13.89 2.36
CA GLN A 115 -8.53 -12.87 3.27
C GLN A 115 -8.47 -11.48 2.64
N ARG A 116 -7.40 -11.17 1.88
CA ARG A 116 -7.28 -9.89 1.16
C ARG A 116 -8.22 -9.81 -0.03
N MET A 117 -8.36 -10.89 -0.80
CA MET A 117 -9.29 -10.90 -1.95
C MET A 117 -10.74 -10.64 -1.54
N ALA A 118 -11.15 -11.05 -0.34
CA ALA A 118 -12.48 -10.73 0.18
C ALA A 118 -12.70 -9.22 0.35
N GLU A 119 -11.68 -8.49 0.82
CA GLU A 119 -11.74 -7.03 0.95
C GLU A 119 -11.64 -6.34 -0.42
N LEU A 120 -10.78 -6.84 -1.32
CA LEU A 120 -10.62 -6.28 -2.67
C LEU A 120 -11.86 -6.42 -3.56
N ASN A 121 -12.71 -7.41 -3.31
CA ASN A 121 -13.91 -7.69 -4.10
C ASN A 121 -15.20 -7.19 -3.44
N ARG A 122 -15.11 -6.40 -2.36
CA ARG A 122 -16.30 -5.91 -1.62
C ARG A 122 -17.00 -4.74 -2.34
N HIS A 123 -16.36 -4.14 -3.35
CA HIS A 123 -16.80 -2.95 -4.09
C HIS A 123 -16.60 -3.15 -5.60
#